data_AF-A0A8T8SCI4-F1
#
_entry.id   AF-A0A8T8SCI4-F1
#
_cell.length_a   1.000
_cell.length_b   1.000
_cell.length_c   1.000
_cell.angle_alpha   90.00
_cell.angle_beta   90.00
_cell.angle_gamma   90.00
#
_symmetry.space_group_name_H-M   'P 1'
#
loop_
_entity.id
_entity.type
_entity.pdbx_description
1 polymer ?
#
loop_
_entity_poly.entity_id
_entity_poly.type
_entity_poly.pdbx_seq_one_letter_code
_entity_poly.pdbx_strand_id
1 'polypeptide(L)'
;MLVLAGMGWMAVNATISTVVQTYAANWVRARVASVYLLVLMGSMALGGALWGVLAQYLGLGNSLLLSASSILLGLLLTRRGEIVMGREADFADAQQTDKLVLAGEVAHDDGPVCIEVSYRVAAAERDAFLHAVYAIGQTRRRNGARNWRLYRNLEEADHYSERFIVESWLDYLRQRGRLTQNDEAQELALMRFRDGRREIKRYIYQAPVKQV
;
A
#
# COMPACT_ATOMS: atom_id res chain seq x y z
N MET A 1 13.59 -23.14 -33.31
CA MET A 1 12.26 -23.21 -32.68
C MET A 1 12.35 -23.35 -31.16
N LEU A 2 12.98 -24.39 -30.60
CA LEU A 2 13.11 -24.57 -29.14
C LEU A 2 13.82 -23.42 -28.40
N VAL A 3 14.91 -22.89 -28.97
CA VAL A 3 15.64 -21.75 -28.37
C VAL A 3 14.77 -20.48 -28.31
N LEU A 4 14.04 -20.18 -29.39
CA LEU A 4 13.13 -19.02 -29.45
C LEU A 4 11.97 -19.16 -28.45
N ALA A 5 11.38 -20.36 -28.35
CA ALA A 5 10.32 -20.65 -27.39
C ALA A 5 10.83 -20.53 -25.94
N GLY A 6 12.03 -21.03 -25.65
CA GLY A 6 12.68 -20.91 -24.35
C GLY A 6 12.98 -19.46 -23.98
N MET A 7 13.49 -18.65 -24.91
CA MET A 7 13.73 -17.22 -24.68
C MET A 7 12.43 -16.47 -24.41
N GLY A 8 11.36 -16.75 -25.16
CA GLY A 8 10.05 -16.15 -24.94
C GLY A 8 9.48 -16.49 -23.54
N TRP A 9 9.57 -17.76 -23.14
CA TRP A 9 9.16 -18.20 -21.81
C TRP A 9 9.93 -17.49 -20.69
N MET A 10 11.25 -17.40 -20.82
CA MET A 10 12.12 -16.72 -19.85
C MET A 10 11.81 -15.22 -19.79
N ALA A 11 11.61 -14.57 -20.94
CA ALA A 11 11.26 -13.16 -21.01
C ALA A 11 9.94 -12.87 -20.28
N VAL A 12 8.90 -13.67 -20.53
CA VAL A 12 7.60 -13.51 -19.84
C VAL A 12 7.73 -13.72 -18.33
N ASN A 13 8.42 -14.78 -17.89
CA ASN A 13 8.61 -15.03 -16.46
C ASN A 13 9.44 -13.94 -15.79
N ALA A 14 10.48 -13.43 -16.46
CA ALA A 14 11.27 -12.33 -15.97
C ALA A 14 10.42 -11.06 -15.84
N THR A 15 9.66 -10.69 -16.88
CA THR A 15 8.79 -9.50 -16.84
C THR A 15 7.74 -9.60 -15.74
N ILE A 16 7.05 -10.74 -15.60
CA ILE A 16 6.06 -10.95 -14.54
C ILE A 16 6.73 -10.88 -13.17
N SER A 17 7.89 -11.50 -13.01
CA SER A 17 8.62 -11.46 -11.73
C SER A 17 9.06 -10.04 -11.38
N THR A 18 9.55 -9.27 -12.35
CA THR A 18 9.89 -7.86 -12.17
C THR A 18 8.65 -7.07 -11.76
N VAL A 19 7.53 -7.22 -12.47
CA VAL A 19 6.26 -6.56 -12.15
C VAL A 19 5.81 -6.90 -10.73
N VAL A 20 5.75 -8.18 -10.37
CA VAL A 20 5.33 -8.61 -9.02
C VAL A 20 6.24 -8.02 -7.94
N GLN A 21 7.55 -7.92 -8.20
CA GLN A 21 8.52 -7.36 -7.26
C GLN A 21 8.47 -5.84 -7.16
N THR A 22 8.17 -5.13 -8.26
CA THR A 22 8.08 -3.66 -8.30
C THR A 22 6.75 -3.13 -7.75
N TYR A 23 5.66 -3.88 -7.92
CA TYR A 23 4.36 -3.55 -7.31
C TYR A 23 4.29 -3.87 -5.80
N ALA A 24 5.19 -4.72 -5.29
CA ALA A 24 5.20 -5.09 -3.88
C ALA A 24 6.06 -4.13 -3.05
N ALA A 25 5.43 -3.45 -2.09
CA ALA A 25 6.15 -2.62 -1.11
C ALA A 25 7.26 -3.42 -0.40
N ASN A 26 8.39 -2.77 -0.12
CA ASN A 26 9.62 -3.40 0.42
C ASN A 26 9.37 -4.28 1.65
N TRP A 27 8.41 -3.92 2.50
CA TRP A 27 8.09 -4.63 3.74
C TRP A 27 7.19 -5.87 3.55
N VAL A 28 6.55 -6.06 2.39
CA VAL A 28 5.73 -7.25 2.04
C VAL A 28 6.33 -8.06 0.91
N ARG A 29 7.36 -7.54 0.22
CA ARG A 29 7.96 -8.15 -0.98
C ARG A 29 8.23 -9.65 -0.84
N ALA A 30 8.80 -10.08 0.29
CA ALA A 30 9.08 -11.48 0.56
C ALA A 30 7.80 -12.35 0.62
N ARG A 31 6.72 -11.87 1.23
CA ARG A 31 5.45 -12.61 1.32
C ARG A 31 4.77 -12.72 -0.04
N VAL A 32 4.76 -11.64 -0.80
CA VAL A 32 4.21 -11.62 -2.16
C VAL A 32 4.99 -12.57 -3.07
N ALA A 33 6.32 -12.56 -3.00
CA ALA A 33 7.18 -13.46 -3.77
C ALA A 33 6.89 -14.95 -3.43
N SER A 34 6.70 -15.28 -2.15
CA SER A 34 6.36 -16.65 -1.74
C SER A 34 5.01 -17.11 -2.29
N VAL A 35 3.98 -16.25 -2.25
CA VAL A 35 2.65 -16.58 -2.80
C VAL A 35 2.73 -16.73 -4.32
N TYR A 36 3.46 -15.85 -5.00
CA TYR A 36 3.71 -15.94 -6.45
C TYR A 36 4.36 -17.28 -6.82
N LEU A 37 5.43 -17.67 -6.12
CA LEU A 37 6.11 -18.95 -6.34
C LEU A 37 5.18 -20.14 -6.08
N LEU A 38 4.39 -20.10 -5.00
CA LEU A 38 3.43 -21.14 -4.67
C LEU A 38 2.39 -21.31 -5.77
N VAL A 39 1.81 -20.21 -6.25
CA VAL A 39 0.82 -20.22 -7.33
C VAL A 39 1.45 -20.71 -8.63
N LEU A 40 2.67 -20.27 -8.96
CA LEU A 40 3.38 -20.67 -10.17
C LEU A 40 3.65 -22.18 -10.17
N MET A 41 4.21 -22.71 -9.08
CA MET A 41 4.51 -24.15 -8.95
C MET A 41 3.22 -24.98 -8.88
N GLY A 42 2.21 -24.51 -8.14
CA GLY A 42 0.90 -25.16 -8.07
C GLY A 42 0.21 -25.24 -9.44
N SER A 43 0.31 -24.17 -10.24
CA SER A 43 -0.24 -24.13 -11.60
C SER A 43 0.48 -25.12 -12.52
N MET A 44 1.81 -25.24 -12.42
CA MET A 44 2.57 -26.24 -13.18
C MET A 44 2.17 -27.67 -12.82
N ALA A 45 2.01 -27.96 -11.53
CA ALA A 45 1.61 -29.28 -11.06
C ALA A 45 0.19 -29.65 -11.53
N LEU A 46 -0.78 -28.74 -11.33
CA LEU A 46 -2.17 -28.93 -11.78
C LEU A 46 -2.27 -29.01 -13.30
N GLY A 47 -1.56 -28.15 -14.02
CA GLY A 47 -1.53 -28.15 -15.49
C GLY A 47 -0.97 -29.45 -16.04
N GLY A 48 0.13 -29.95 -15.47
CA GLY A 48 0.71 -31.24 -15.84
C GLY A 48 -0.26 -32.41 -15.60
N ALA A 49 -0.92 -32.43 -14.45
CA ALA A 49 -1.93 -33.45 -14.14
C ALA A 49 -3.13 -33.39 -15.10
N LEU A 50 -3.66 -32.19 -15.36
CA LEU A 50 -4.78 -31.97 -16.27
C LEU A 50 -4.46 -32.45 -17.69
N TRP A 51 -3.29 -32.07 -18.22
CA TRP A 51 -2.85 -32.49 -19.55
C TRP A 51 -2.56 -33.99 -19.63
N GLY A 52 -2.06 -34.59 -18.55
CA GLY A 52 -1.91 -36.05 -18.43
C GLY A 52 -3.25 -36.78 -18.55
N VAL A 53 -4.27 -36.31 -17.83
CA VAL A 53 -5.64 -36.85 -17.90
C VAL A 53 -6.21 -36.65 -19.30
N LEU A 54 -6.09 -35.46 -19.89
CA LEU A 54 -6.58 -35.19 -21.24
C LEU A 54 -5.91 -36.09 -22.29
N ALA A 55 -4.59 -36.32 -22.20
CA ALA A 55 -3.87 -37.24 -23.08
C ALA A 55 -4.34 -38.69 -22.94
N GLN A 56 -4.73 -39.11 -21.74
CA GLN A 56 -5.24 -40.46 -21.49
C GLN A 56 -6.64 -40.68 -22.06
N TYR A 57 -7.52 -39.67 -22.04
CA TYR A 57 -8.90 -39.78 -22.55
C TYR A 57 -9.06 -39.43 -24.03
N LEU A 58 -8.40 -38.36 -24.51
CA LEU A 58 -8.57 -37.83 -25.87
C LEU A 58 -7.53 -38.34 -26.87
N GLY A 59 -6.48 -39.00 -26.36
CA GLY A 59 -5.31 -39.42 -27.14
C GLY A 59 -4.30 -38.29 -27.37
N LEU A 60 -3.04 -38.68 -27.64
CA LEU A 60 -1.90 -37.75 -27.72
C LEU A 60 -2.10 -36.66 -28.79
N GLY A 61 -2.63 -37.04 -29.96
CA GLY A 61 -2.83 -36.13 -31.09
C GLY A 61 -3.85 -35.02 -30.81
N ASN A 62 -5.00 -35.36 -30.23
CA ASN A 62 -6.04 -34.37 -29.92
C ASN A 62 -5.60 -33.43 -28.79
N SER A 63 -4.87 -33.93 -27.78
CA SER A 63 -4.31 -33.10 -26.71
C SER A 63 -3.28 -32.08 -27.22
N LEU A 64 -2.46 -32.46 -28.20
CA LEU A 64 -1.51 -31.56 -28.85
C LEU A 64 -2.24 -30.47 -29.67
N LEU A 65 -3.30 -30.83 -30.40
CA LEU A 65 -4.13 -29.85 -31.12
C LEU A 65 -4.84 -28.88 -30.17
N LEU A 66 -5.34 -29.38 -29.04
CA LEU A 66 -5.97 -28.56 -28.00
C LEU A 66 -4.96 -27.58 -27.37
N SER A 67 -3.73 -28.03 -27.12
CA SER A 67 -2.63 -27.19 -26.62
C SER A 67 -2.23 -26.10 -27.62
N ALA A 68 -2.09 -26.46 -28.90
CA ALA A 68 -1.81 -25.48 -29.96
C ALA A 68 -2.92 -24.42 -30.06
N SER A 69 -4.18 -24.85 -29.98
CA SER A 69 -5.35 -23.96 -30.03
C SER A 69 -5.41 -23.02 -28.84
N SER A 70 -5.09 -23.52 -27.63
CA SER A 70 -5.08 -22.70 -26.41
C SER A 70 -3.94 -21.68 -26.38
N ILE A 71 -2.76 -22.01 -26.92
CA ILE A 71 -1.68 -21.04 -27.14
C ILE A 71 -2.12 -19.95 -28.14
N LEU A 72 -2.78 -20.33 -29.23
CA LEU A 72 -3.27 -19.39 -30.25
C LEU A 72 -4.35 -18.44 -29.68
N LEU A 73 -5.28 -18.98 -28.91
CA LEU A 73 -6.31 -18.21 -28.19
C LEU A 73 -5.68 -17.26 -27.18
N GLY A 74 -4.69 -17.73 -26.41
CA GLY A 74 -3.93 -16.88 -25.49
C GLY A 74 -3.27 -15.73 -26.22
N LEU A 75 -2.57 -15.99 -27.32
CA LEU A 75 -1.93 -14.96 -28.13
C LEU A 75 -2.94 -13.92 -28.66
N LEU A 76 -4.12 -14.38 -29.10
CA LEU A 76 -5.19 -13.50 -29.60
C LEU A 76 -5.75 -12.59 -28.51
N LEU A 77 -5.97 -13.14 -27.32
CA LEU A 77 -6.51 -12.42 -26.16
C LEU A 77 -5.51 -11.39 -25.63
N THR A 78 -4.22 -11.73 -25.53
CA THR A 78 -3.19 -10.83 -25.02
C THR A 78 -2.81 -9.74 -26.02
N ARG A 79 -3.15 -9.89 -27.31
CA ARG A 79 -2.81 -8.92 -28.36
C ARG A 79 -3.41 -7.53 -28.16
N ARG A 80 -4.48 -7.42 -27.36
CA ARG A 80 -5.18 -6.14 -27.06
C ARG A 80 -4.92 -5.60 -25.65
N GLY A 81 -4.15 -6.30 -24.83
CA GLY A 81 -3.81 -5.84 -23.48
C GLY A 81 -2.55 -4.99 -23.52
N GLU A 82 -2.68 -3.67 -23.37
CA GLU A 82 -1.55 -2.85 -22.93
C GLU A 82 -1.20 -3.25 -21.50
N ILE A 83 -0.05 -3.91 -21.32
CA ILE A 83 0.51 -4.10 -19.98
C ILE A 83 1.06 -2.73 -19.58
N VAL A 84 0.22 -1.91 -18.97
CA VAL A 84 0.65 -0.68 -18.32
C VAL A 84 1.56 -1.10 -17.16
N MET A 85 2.87 -1.01 -17.40
CA MET A 85 3.87 -1.12 -16.36
C MET A 85 3.51 -0.12 -15.26
N GLY A 86 3.25 -0.63 -14.04
CA GLY A 86 3.09 0.24 -12.87
C GLY A 86 4.38 1.01 -12.76
N ARG A 87 4.28 2.34 -12.76
CA ARG A 87 5.48 3.18 -12.67
C ARG A 87 6.10 2.86 -11.31
N GLU A 88 7.42 2.67 -11.27
CA GLU A 88 8.18 2.64 -10.00
C GLU A 88 7.92 3.91 -9.15
N ALA A 89 7.44 4.98 -9.79
CA ALA A 89 6.95 6.21 -9.16
C ALA A 89 5.65 6.06 -8.35
N ASP A 90 4.92 4.95 -8.46
CA ASP A 90 3.66 4.72 -7.73
C ASP A 90 3.86 4.32 -6.27
N PHE A 91 5.09 3.98 -5.91
CA PHE A 91 5.48 3.60 -4.55
C PHE A 91 6.78 4.27 -4.10
N ALA A 92 7.22 5.32 -4.80
CA ALA A 92 8.31 6.15 -4.32
C ALA A 92 7.88 6.77 -2.98
N ASP A 93 8.71 6.57 -1.95
CA ASP A 93 8.51 7.12 -0.61
C ASP A 93 8.18 8.62 -0.75
N ALA A 94 6.95 9.01 -0.40
CA ALA A 94 6.52 10.39 -0.50
C ALA A 94 7.54 11.23 0.28
N GLN A 95 8.22 12.17 -0.38
CA GLN A 95 9.26 13.00 0.24
C GLN A 95 8.72 13.54 1.56
N GLN A 96 9.25 13.02 2.69
CA GLN A 96 8.88 13.48 4.03
C GLN A 96 9.24 14.95 4.15
N THR A 97 8.27 15.82 3.85
CA THR A 97 8.48 17.28 3.81
C THR A 97 8.59 17.86 5.22
N ASP A 98 8.05 17.15 6.22
CA ASP A 98 8.06 17.57 7.62
C ASP A 98 9.31 17.04 8.31
N LYS A 99 10.31 17.91 8.50
CA LYS A 99 11.51 17.61 9.29
C LYS A 99 11.08 17.39 10.74
N LEU A 100 11.31 16.18 11.26
CA LEU A 100 11.12 15.87 12.67
C LEU A 100 12.16 16.66 13.48
N VAL A 101 11.75 17.79 14.04
CA VAL A 101 12.55 18.49 15.05
C VAL A 101 12.17 17.91 16.41
N LEU A 102 12.98 17.00 16.92
CA LEU A 102 12.83 16.45 18.27
C LEU A 102 13.76 17.20 19.22
N ALA A 103 13.26 17.54 20.40
CA ALA A 103 14.06 18.21 21.44
C ALA A 103 15.08 17.26 22.11
N GLY A 104 15.00 15.96 21.83
CA GLY A 104 15.88 14.92 22.37
C GLY A 104 15.75 13.60 21.59
N GLU A 105 16.59 12.64 21.92
CA GLU A 105 16.54 11.30 21.34
C GLU A 105 15.37 10.52 21.95
N VAL A 106 14.53 9.92 21.11
CA VAL A 106 13.35 9.12 21.52
C VAL A 106 13.60 7.69 21.11
N ALA A 107 13.55 6.76 22.06
CA ALA A 107 13.76 5.36 21.76
C ALA A 107 12.59 4.80 20.94
N HIS A 108 12.86 3.78 20.14
CA HIS A 108 11.87 3.19 19.24
C HIS A 108 10.66 2.60 19.97
N ASP A 109 10.88 2.07 21.18
CA ASP A 109 9.86 1.43 21.99
C ASP A 109 9.10 2.41 22.90
N ASP A 110 9.48 3.70 22.90
CA ASP A 110 8.80 4.70 23.72
C ASP A 110 7.39 4.97 23.19
N GLY A 111 6.43 5.09 24.10
CA GLY A 111 5.04 5.36 23.76
C GLY A 111 4.11 5.18 24.95
N PRO A 112 2.78 5.31 24.75
CA PRO A 112 2.10 5.67 23.50
C PRO A 112 2.41 7.09 23.00
N VAL A 113 2.28 7.31 21.69
CA VAL A 113 2.50 8.62 21.06
C VAL A 113 1.18 9.19 20.57
N CYS A 114 0.83 10.38 21.04
CA CYS A 114 -0.33 11.14 20.62
C CYS A 114 0.07 12.15 19.54
N ILE A 115 -0.61 12.09 18.41
CA ILE A 115 -0.39 12.97 17.25
C ILE A 115 -1.58 13.92 17.15
N GLU A 116 -1.28 15.19 16.93
CA GLU A 116 -2.27 16.23 16.72
C GLU A 116 -1.99 16.99 15.42
N VAL A 117 -2.99 17.01 14.54
CA VAL A 117 -2.94 17.73 13.26
C VAL A 117 -3.98 18.84 13.29
N SER A 118 -3.53 20.08 13.06
CA SER A 118 -4.38 21.26 13.03
C SER A 118 -4.80 21.62 11.61
N TYR A 119 -6.08 21.92 11.45
CA TYR A 119 -6.68 22.35 10.19
C TYR A 119 -7.40 23.68 10.37
N ARG A 120 -7.38 24.49 9.32
CA ARG A 120 -8.17 25.71 9.20
C ARG A 120 -9.08 25.59 7.97
N VAL A 121 -10.38 25.66 8.20
CA VAL A 121 -11.42 25.32 7.22
C VAL A 121 -12.45 26.43 7.18
N ALA A 122 -12.60 27.06 6.02
CA ALA A 122 -13.65 28.04 5.80
C ALA A 122 -15.04 27.39 5.93
N ALA A 123 -16.02 28.13 6.43
CA ALA A 123 -17.37 27.61 6.66
C ALA A 123 -18.00 26.98 5.40
N ALA A 124 -17.70 27.53 4.22
CA ALA A 124 -18.19 27.03 2.93
C ALA A 124 -17.58 25.67 2.52
N GLU A 125 -16.38 25.34 2.99
CA GLU A 125 -15.68 24.09 2.65
C GLU A 125 -15.81 23.01 3.74
N ARG A 126 -16.59 23.29 4.79
CA ARG A 126 -16.73 22.42 5.96
C ARG A 126 -17.14 20.99 5.58
N ASP A 127 -18.16 20.82 4.76
CA ASP A 127 -18.67 19.48 4.43
C ASP A 127 -17.67 18.69 3.58
N ALA A 128 -17.02 19.35 2.62
CA ALA A 128 -15.95 18.74 1.82
C ALA A 128 -14.77 18.31 2.70
N PHE A 129 -14.37 19.14 3.68
CA PHE A 129 -13.35 18.80 4.65
C PHE A 129 -13.75 17.61 5.52
N LEU A 130 -14.98 17.61 6.07
CA LEU A 130 -15.47 16.52 6.91
C LEU A 130 -15.47 15.19 6.14
N HIS A 131 -15.89 15.19 4.88
CA HIS A 131 -15.80 13.98 4.04
C HIS A 131 -14.35 13.51 3.86
N ALA A 132 -13.43 14.41 3.53
CA ALA A 132 -12.03 14.08 3.30
C ALA A 132 -11.32 13.56 4.57
N VAL A 133 -11.50 14.25 5.71
CA VAL A 133 -10.80 13.93 6.95
C VAL A 133 -11.28 12.61 7.56
N TYR A 134 -12.58 12.30 7.45
CA TYR A 134 -13.09 11.01 7.92
C TYR A 134 -12.66 9.83 7.03
N ALA A 135 -12.49 10.03 5.72
CA ALA A 135 -11.92 9.03 4.84
C ALA A 135 -10.46 8.70 5.25
N ILE A 136 -9.64 9.72 5.48
CA ILE A 136 -8.28 9.53 6.01
C ILE A 136 -8.30 8.89 7.40
N GLY A 137 -9.23 9.29 8.27
CA GLY A 137 -9.37 8.70 9.59
C GLY A 137 -9.63 7.19 9.58
N GLN A 138 -10.31 6.65 8.55
CA GLN A 138 -10.45 5.20 8.37
C GLN A 138 -9.10 4.54 8.02
N THR A 139 -8.36 5.13 7.08
CA THR A 139 -7.01 4.68 6.70
C THR A 139 -6.04 4.72 7.89
N ARG A 140 -6.04 5.81 8.68
CA ARG A 140 -5.21 5.95 9.90
C ARG A 140 -5.49 4.82 10.88
N ARG A 141 -6.77 4.51 11.13
CA ARG A 141 -7.18 3.40 12.02
C ARG A 141 -6.76 2.03 11.50
N ARG A 142 -6.94 1.77 10.20
CA ARG A 142 -6.46 0.54 9.54
C ARG A 142 -4.95 0.35 9.71
N ASN A 143 -4.21 1.45 9.72
CA ASN A 143 -2.76 1.46 9.86
C ASN A 143 -2.27 1.45 11.33
N GLY A 144 -3.15 1.22 12.31
CA GLY A 144 -2.79 1.04 13.71
C GLY A 144 -3.07 2.23 14.63
N ALA A 145 -3.63 3.33 14.11
CA ALA A 145 -4.03 4.45 14.94
C ALA A 145 -5.23 4.09 15.83
N ARG A 146 -5.09 4.28 17.14
CA ARG A 146 -6.13 4.13 18.15
C ARG A 146 -6.70 5.49 18.54
N ASN A 147 -7.91 5.50 19.09
CA ASN A 147 -8.57 6.71 19.61
C ASN A 147 -8.66 7.89 18.64
N TRP A 148 -8.70 7.62 17.32
CA TRP A 148 -8.84 8.65 16.30
C TRP A 148 -10.13 9.45 16.50
N ARG A 149 -9.99 10.77 16.61
CA ARG A 149 -11.10 11.72 16.78
C ARG A 149 -10.78 13.05 16.10
N LEU A 150 -11.83 13.68 15.58
CA LEU A 150 -11.78 15.04 15.09
C LEU A 150 -12.51 15.96 16.07
N TYR A 151 -11.86 17.04 16.46
CA TYR A 151 -12.40 18.06 17.35
C TYR A 151 -12.52 19.37 16.59
N ARG A 152 -13.56 20.15 16.91
CA ARG A 152 -13.66 21.54 16.47
C ARG A 152 -13.26 22.44 17.64
N ASN A 153 -12.43 23.44 17.38
CA ASN A 153 -12.09 24.43 18.40
C ASN A 153 -13.37 25.21 18.79
N LEU A 154 -13.57 25.42 20.09
CA LEU A 154 -14.72 26.19 20.60
C LEU A 154 -14.48 27.70 20.54
N GLU A 155 -13.22 28.14 20.56
CA GLU A 155 -12.84 29.55 20.47
C GLU A 155 -12.77 30.03 19.02
N GLU A 156 -12.36 29.14 18.10
CA GLU A 156 -12.14 29.44 16.68
C GLU A 156 -12.96 28.46 15.82
N ALA A 157 -14.14 28.88 15.34
CA ALA A 157 -15.07 27.99 14.65
C ALA A 157 -14.56 27.44 13.30
N ASP A 158 -13.55 28.08 12.71
CA ASP A 158 -12.84 27.66 11.50
C ASP A 158 -11.67 26.69 11.79
N HIS A 159 -11.40 26.34 13.06
CA HIS A 159 -10.29 25.47 13.41
C HIS A 159 -10.75 24.08 13.84
N TYR A 160 -10.06 23.06 13.32
CA TYR A 160 -10.27 21.67 13.64
C TYR A 160 -8.95 21.00 14.05
N SER A 161 -9.02 20.08 15.01
CA SER A 161 -7.88 19.31 15.51
C SER A 161 -8.19 17.83 15.39
N GLU A 162 -7.44 17.13 14.54
CA GLU A 162 -7.44 15.67 14.46
C GLU A 162 -6.45 15.13 15.48
N ARG A 163 -6.90 14.18 16.31
CA ARG A 163 -6.05 13.53 17.31
C ARG A 163 -6.16 12.02 17.23
N PHE A 164 -5.02 11.35 17.28
CA PHE A 164 -4.95 9.89 17.35
C PHE A 164 -3.71 9.42 18.12
N ILE A 165 -3.75 8.18 18.59
CA ILE A 165 -2.69 7.57 19.38
C ILE A 165 -2.10 6.39 18.62
N VAL A 166 -0.78 6.27 18.64
CA VAL A 166 -0.05 5.07 18.16
C VAL A 166 0.73 4.46 19.31
N GLU A 167 1.00 3.16 19.21
CA GLU A 167 1.51 2.34 20.31
C GLU A 167 2.95 2.67 20.69
N SER A 168 3.80 2.91 19.70
CA SER A 168 5.21 3.25 19.88
C SER A 168 5.67 4.34 18.91
N TRP A 169 6.81 4.94 19.21
CA TRP A 169 7.50 5.85 18.31
C TRP A 169 7.88 5.19 16.99
N LEU A 170 8.33 3.93 17.04
CA LEU A 170 8.63 3.16 15.83
C LEU A 170 7.38 2.93 14.97
N ASP A 171 6.22 2.69 15.57
CA ASP A 171 4.98 2.54 14.81
C ASP A 171 4.55 3.85 14.16
N TYR A 172 4.77 4.99 14.81
CA TYR A 172 4.60 6.30 14.18
C TYR A 172 5.52 6.47 12.96
N LEU A 173 6.82 6.17 13.11
CA LEU A 173 7.80 6.29 12.03
C LEU A 173 7.44 5.36 10.85
N ARG A 174 7.03 4.12 11.14
CA ARG A 174 6.54 3.16 10.14
C ARG A 174 5.28 3.65 9.45
N GLN A 175 4.35 4.27 10.18
CA GLN A 175 3.13 4.83 9.60
C GLN A 175 3.46 5.97 8.63
N ARG A 176 4.48 6.78 8.91
CA ARG A 176 4.96 7.80 7.97
C ARG A 176 5.61 7.20 6.73
N GLY A 177 6.40 6.12 6.86
CA GLY A 177 7.05 5.44 5.73
C GLY A 177 6.16 4.48 4.94
N ARG A 178 4.87 4.35 5.31
CA ARG A 178 3.87 3.51 4.63
C ARG A 178 2.89 4.30 3.78
N LEU A 179 3.11 5.62 3.60
CA LEU A 179 2.30 6.43 2.69
C LEU A 179 2.39 5.83 1.27
N THR A 180 1.30 5.25 0.79
CA THR A 180 1.17 4.77 -0.59
C THR A 180 0.66 5.89 -1.50
N GLN A 181 0.82 5.83 -2.83
CA GLN A 181 0.25 6.86 -3.73
C GLN A 181 -1.27 7.04 -3.56
N ASN A 182 -2.00 5.98 -3.20
CA ASN A 182 -3.44 6.10 -2.91
C ASN A 182 -3.71 6.96 -1.66
N ASP A 183 -2.78 6.96 -0.71
CA ASP A 183 -2.83 7.84 0.47
C ASP A 183 -2.39 9.27 0.09
N GLU A 184 -1.52 9.44 -0.91
CA GLU A 184 -1.05 10.75 -1.38
C GLU A 184 -2.19 11.61 -1.96
N ALA A 185 -3.06 11.04 -2.80
CA ALA A 185 -4.21 11.77 -3.34
C ALA A 185 -5.16 12.26 -2.24
N GLN A 186 -5.36 11.45 -1.19
CA GLN A 186 -6.18 11.83 -0.04
C GLN A 186 -5.47 12.87 0.84
N GLU A 187 -4.16 12.73 1.04
CA GLU A 187 -3.36 13.66 1.85
C GLU A 187 -3.29 15.03 1.16
N LEU A 188 -3.11 15.08 -0.16
CA LEU A 188 -3.17 16.29 -0.99
C LEU A 188 -4.50 17.02 -0.84
N ALA A 189 -5.62 16.28 -0.79
CA ALA A 189 -6.94 16.86 -0.60
C ALA A 189 -7.10 17.54 0.77
N LEU A 190 -6.37 17.09 1.79
CA LEU A 190 -6.31 17.71 3.12
C LEU A 190 -5.22 18.76 3.27
N MET A 191 -4.15 18.76 2.45
CA MET A 191 -3.06 19.72 2.53
C MET A 191 -3.56 21.17 2.42
N ARG A 192 -4.54 21.44 1.55
CA ARG A 192 -5.14 22.78 1.42
C ARG A 192 -5.84 23.28 2.69
N PHE A 193 -6.25 22.38 3.57
CA PHE A 193 -6.91 22.69 4.84
C PHE A 193 -5.94 22.72 6.02
N ARG A 194 -4.67 22.32 5.84
CA ARG A 194 -3.69 22.34 6.93
C ARG A 194 -3.41 23.79 7.33
N ASP A 195 -3.41 24.04 8.64
CA ASP A 195 -3.01 25.35 9.14
C ASP A 195 -1.49 25.48 9.09
N GLY A 196 -0.97 26.18 8.07
CA GLY A 196 0.47 26.41 7.90
C GLY A 196 1.13 27.19 9.05
N ARG A 197 0.36 27.76 9.99
CA ARG A 197 0.88 28.40 11.20
C ARG A 197 1.09 27.42 12.35
N ARG A 198 0.48 26.23 12.29
CA ARG A 198 0.52 25.23 13.36
C ARG A 198 1.13 23.94 12.83
N GLU A 199 2.38 23.68 13.24
CA GLU A 199 3.06 22.42 12.95
C GLU A 199 2.34 21.22 13.60
N ILE A 200 2.58 20.02 13.04
CA ILE A 200 2.05 18.77 13.61
C ILE A 200 2.67 18.59 15.00
N LYS A 201 1.81 18.55 16.03
CA LYS A 201 2.27 18.34 17.41
C LYS A 201 2.32 16.87 17.73
N ARG A 202 3.37 16.47 18.46
CA ARG A 202 3.65 15.08 18.82
C ARG A 202 3.92 15.06 20.30
N TYR A 203 3.16 14.25 21.02
CA TYR A 203 3.25 14.12 22.47
C TYR A 203 3.53 12.66 22.79
N ILE A 204 4.47 12.42 23.69
CA ILE A 204 4.73 11.08 24.21
C ILE A 204 4.12 10.95 25.59
N TYR A 205 3.51 9.79 25.86
CA TYR A 205 2.92 9.51 27.16
C TYR A 205 3.99 9.56 28.26
N GLN A 206 3.63 10.15 29.40
CA GLN A 206 4.45 10.19 30.60
C GLN A 206 3.69 9.50 31.71
N ALA A 207 4.26 8.41 32.24
CA ALA A 207 3.66 7.69 33.35
C ALA A 207 3.69 8.54 34.63
N PRO A 208 2.67 8.45 35.50
CA PRO A 208 2.70 9.12 36.79
C PRO A 208 3.88 8.59 37.62
N VAL A 209 4.61 9.49 38.26
CA VAL A 209 5.67 9.14 39.20
C VAL A 209 5.01 8.45 40.40
N LYS A 210 5.37 7.19 40.67
CA LYS A 210 4.92 6.51 41.89
C LYS A 210 5.46 7.29 43.10
N GLN A 211 4.57 7.87 43.90
CA GLN A 211 4.92 8.32 45.23
C GLN A 211 5.18 7.07 46.09
N VAL A 212 6.41 6.95 46.60
CA VAL A 212 6.84 5.90 47.54
C VAL A 212 6.27 6.19 48.92
#